data_AF-N6VZY8-F1
#
_entry.id   AF-N6VZY8-F1
#
_cell.length_a   1.000
_cell.length_b   1.000
_cell.length_c   1.000
_cell.angle_alpha   90.00
_cell.angle_beta   90.00
_cell.angle_gamma   90.00
#
_symmetry.space_group_name_H-M   'P 1'
#
loop_
_entity.id
_entity.type
_entity.pdbx_description
1 polymer ?
#
loop_
_entity_poly.entity_id
_entity_poly.type
_entity_poly.pdbx_seq_one_letter_code
_entity_poly.pdbx_strand_id
1 'polypeptide(L)'
;METKEEKGVAVVSANVHGTHFVEGFRIKDYKNRRVWTGCTGFGITRWVYGFLSQYGFNYDDWPDEIKKRVEKIETVKMITWP
;
A
#
# COMPACT_ATOMS: atom_id res chain seq x y z
N MET A 1 -20.25 -17.88 -21.19
CA MET A 1 -19.66 -18.19 -19.87
C MET A 1 -18.99 -16.90 -19.42
N GLU A 2 -19.69 -16.05 -18.67
CA GLU A 2 -19.13 -14.79 -18.17
C GLU A 2 -18.04 -15.11 -17.15
N THR A 3 -16.80 -14.73 -17.45
CA THR A 3 -15.71 -14.71 -16.48
C THR A 3 -15.99 -13.60 -15.49
N LYS A 4 -16.53 -13.96 -14.33
CA LYS A 4 -16.74 -13.04 -13.21
C LYS A 4 -15.37 -12.49 -12.80
N GLU A 5 -15.09 -11.22 -13.09
CA GLU A 5 -13.86 -10.58 -12.63
C GLU A 5 -13.82 -10.62 -11.10
N GLU A 6 -12.79 -11.27 -10.54
CA GLU A 6 -12.55 -11.22 -9.11
C GLU A 6 -12.19 -9.79 -8.71
N LYS A 7 -13.00 -9.20 -7.83
CA LYS A 7 -12.79 -7.85 -7.34
C LYS A 7 -11.66 -7.84 -6.32
N GLY A 8 -10.44 -7.57 -6.80
CA GLY A 8 -9.28 -7.31 -5.95
C GLY A 8 -9.34 -5.94 -5.26
N VAL A 9 -8.52 -5.77 -4.22
CA VAL A 9 -8.32 -4.48 -3.54
C VAL A 9 -7.01 -3.87 -4.00
N ALA A 10 -7.04 -2.67 -4.56
CA ALA A 10 -5.83 -1.96 -4.97
C ALA A 10 -5.00 -1.52 -3.74
N VAL A 11 -3.85 -2.17 -3.54
CA VAL A 11 -2.96 -1.92 -2.39
C VAL A 11 -1.84 -0.90 -2.71
N VAL A 12 -1.54 -0.70 -4.00
CA VAL A 12 -0.55 0.28 -4.50
C VAL A 12 -1.08 0.97 -5.75
N SER A 13 -0.74 2.25 -5.92
CA SER A 13 -0.84 2.93 -7.20
C SER A 13 0.54 3.45 -7.61
N ALA A 14 0.88 3.32 -8.88
CA ALA A 14 2.06 3.93 -9.48
C ALA A 14 1.62 4.71 -10.71
N ASN A 15 1.89 6.01 -10.72
CA ASN A 15 1.31 6.93 -11.69
C ASN A 15 2.42 7.77 -12.32
N VAL A 16 2.46 7.80 -13.65
CA VAL A 16 3.31 8.73 -14.42
C VAL A 16 2.42 9.88 -14.86
N HIS A 17 2.72 11.08 -14.36
CA HIS A 17 1.93 12.28 -14.63
C HIS A 17 2.47 13.08 -15.83
N GLY A 18 3.64 12.69 -16.35
CA GLY A 18 4.31 13.40 -17.43
C GLY A 18 4.56 14.85 -17.05
N THR A 19 4.15 15.78 -17.89
CA THR A 19 4.33 17.22 -17.67
C THR A 19 3.16 17.90 -16.95
N HIS A 20 2.07 17.19 -16.62
CA HIS A 20 0.85 17.79 -16.08
C HIS A 20 1.12 18.71 -14.87
N PHE A 21 1.82 18.19 -13.85
CA PHE A 21 2.19 18.99 -12.69
C PHE A 21 3.38 19.93 -12.94
N VAL A 22 4.27 19.59 -13.87
CA VAL A 22 5.42 20.45 -14.20
C VAL A 22 4.95 21.75 -14.84
N GLU A 23 4.04 21.66 -15.81
CA GLU A 23 3.42 22.81 -16.48
C GLU A 23 2.50 23.57 -15.54
N GLY A 24 1.64 22.87 -14.79
CA GLY A 24 0.68 23.47 -13.86
C GLY A 24 1.35 24.30 -12.75
N PHE A 25 2.48 23.83 -12.21
CA PHE A 25 3.23 24.50 -11.14
C PHE A 25 4.44 25.30 -11.64
N ARG A 26 4.64 25.41 -12.96
CA ARG A 26 5.76 26.13 -13.60
C ARG A 26 7.13 25.69 -13.09
N ILE A 27 7.29 24.39 -12.85
CA ILE A 27 8.56 23.77 -12.43
C ILE A 27 9.51 23.78 -13.63
N LYS A 28 10.74 24.27 -13.42
CA LYS A 28 11.75 24.39 -14.48
C LYS A 28 13.07 23.75 -14.07
N ASP A 29 13.71 23.08 -15.01
CA ASP A 29 15.11 22.64 -14.88
C ASP A 29 16.04 23.79 -15.31
N TYR A 30 17.18 23.94 -14.64
CA TYR A 30 18.16 25.01 -14.92
C TYR A 30 18.76 24.95 -16.32
N LYS A 31 18.77 23.78 -16.98
CA LYS A 31 19.20 23.59 -18.39
C LYS A 31 18.01 23.57 -19.36
N ASN A 32 16.83 23.97 -18.92
CA ASN A 32 15.59 23.94 -19.71
C ASN A 32 15.27 22.56 -20.30
N ARG A 33 15.66 21.48 -19.61
CA ARG A 33 15.32 20.10 -20.00
C ARG A 33 13.86 19.80 -19.65
N ARG A 34 13.27 18.85 -20.38
CA ARG A 34 11.93 18.35 -20.07
C ARG A 34 11.96 17.58 -18.76
N VAL A 35 11.14 18.00 -17.81
CA VAL A 35 10.94 17.34 -16.51
C VAL A 35 9.60 16.64 -16.52
N TRP A 36 9.56 15.41 -16.00
CA TRP A 36 8.33 14.66 -15.74
C TRP A 36 8.19 14.36 -14.26
N THR A 37 6.95 14.22 -13.81
CA THR A 37 6.65 13.75 -12.46
C THR A 37 5.91 12.42 -12.48
N GLY A 38 6.02 11.71 -11.36
CA GLY A 38 5.26 10.50 -11.07
C GLY A 38 5.11 10.36 -9.56
N CYS A 39 4.19 9.50 -9.11
CA CYS A 39 4.08 9.14 -7.71
C CYS A 39 3.87 7.64 -7.54
N THR A 40 4.12 7.18 -6.31
CA THR A 40 3.73 5.85 -5.87
C THR A 40 3.11 5.95 -4.50
N GLY A 41 1.89 5.44 -4.35
CA GLY A 41 1.15 5.44 -3.10
C GLY A 41 0.97 4.01 -2.60
N PHE A 42 1.36 3.75 -1.35
CA PHE A 42 1.15 2.47 -0.67
C PHE A 42 0.01 2.62 0.33
N GLY A 43 -1.12 1.95 0.08
CA GLY A 43 -2.26 1.98 0.98
C GLY A 43 -2.06 1.00 2.13
N ILE A 44 -1.32 1.39 3.18
CA ILE A 44 -0.91 0.49 4.28
C ILE A 44 -2.13 -0.24 4.90
N THR A 45 -3.24 0.45 5.13
CA THR A 45 -4.47 -0.18 5.64
C THR A 45 -4.99 -1.28 4.71
N ARG A 46 -4.89 -1.09 3.39
CA ARG A 46 -5.29 -2.09 2.39
C ARG A 46 -4.29 -3.24 2.31
N TRP A 47 -3.01 -2.97 2.51
CA TRP A 47 -1.99 -4.01 2.66
C TRP A 47 -2.27 -4.89 3.87
N VAL A 48 -2.53 -4.30 5.04
CA VAL A 48 -2.88 -5.05 6.26
C VAL A 48 -4.17 -5.83 6.06
N TYR A 49 -5.20 -5.23 5.47
CA TYR A 49 -6.45 -5.91 5.14
C TYR A 49 -6.22 -7.11 4.22
N GLY A 50 -5.52 -6.93 3.11
CA GLY A 50 -5.25 -8.00 2.15
C GLY A 50 -4.36 -9.09 2.73
N PHE A 51 -3.40 -8.73 3.58
CA PHE A 51 -2.54 -9.68 4.28
C PHE A 51 -3.33 -10.54 5.26
N LEU A 52 -4.10 -9.93 6.16
CA LEU A 52 -4.93 -10.66 7.13
C LEU A 52 -6.02 -11.49 6.45
N SER A 53 -6.55 -11.03 5.31
CA SER A 53 -7.55 -11.79 4.54
C SER A 53 -6.97 -13.05 3.90
N GLN A 54 -5.66 -13.11 3.65
CA GLN A 54 -4.97 -14.26 3.04
C GLN A 54 -4.34 -15.20 4.07
N TYR A 55 -3.75 -14.65 5.14
CA TYR A 55 -2.99 -15.41 6.14
C TYR A 55 -3.72 -15.57 7.49
N GLY A 56 -4.87 -14.92 7.68
CA GLY A 56 -5.63 -14.94 8.92
C GLY A 56 -4.95 -14.18 10.06
N PHE A 57 -5.52 -14.30 11.26
CA PHE A 57 -5.06 -13.60 12.47
C PHE A 57 -4.09 -14.44 13.33
N ASN A 58 -3.89 -15.71 13.00
CA ASN A 58 -2.97 -16.56 13.73
C ASN A 58 -1.52 -16.21 13.33
N TYR A 59 -0.78 -15.59 14.24
CA TYR A 59 0.61 -15.18 14.03
C TYR A 59 1.50 -16.34 13.58
N ASP A 60 1.24 -17.57 14.04
CA ASP A 60 2.07 -18.73 13.74
C ASP A 60 1.92 -19.20 12.28
N ASP A 61 0.85 -18.79 11.59
CA ASP A 61 0.61 -19.09 10.18
C ASP A 61 1.24 -18.05 9.23
N TRP A 62 1.78 -16.95 9.76
CA TRP A 62 2.33 -15.87 8.95
C TRP A 62 3.69 -16.23 8.34
N PRO A 63 4.07 -15.63 7.19
CA PRO A 63 5.37 -15.84 6.59
C PRO A 63 6.52 -15.44 7.53
N ASP A 64 7.59 -16.24 7.59
CA ASP A 64 8.73 -16.02 8.48
C ASP A 64 9.35 -14.62 8.32
N GLU A 65 9.33 -14.10 7.10
CA GLU A 65 9.88 -12.81 6.76
C GLU A 65 9.08 -11.63 7.36
N ILE A 66 7.80 -11.84 7.64
CA ILE A 66 6.97 -10.91 8.42
C ILE A 66 7.23 -11.10 9.91
N LYS A 67 7.29 -12.35 10.40
CA LYS A 67 7.57 -12.66 11.81
C LYS A 67 8.90 -12.08 12.30
N LYS A 68 9.93 -12.04 11.44
CA LYS A 68 11.22 -11.39 11.75
C LYS A 68 11.15 -9.87 11.92
N ARG A 69 10.13 -9.22 11.34
CA ARG A 69 9.98 -7.75 11.33
C ARG A 69 8.92 -7.24 12.30
N VAL A 70 8.01 -8.10 12.72
CA VAL A 70 6.86 -7.76 13.55
C VAL A 70 6.84 -8.65 14.78
N GLU A 71 6.85 -8.03 15.94
CA GLU A 71 6.72 -8.72 17.22
C GLU A 71 5.30 -9.27 17.39
N LYS A 72 5.17 -10.38 18.12
CA LYS A 72 3.87 -10.92 18.50
C LYS A 72 3.24 -9.97 19.53
N ILE A 73 2.13 -9.35 19.14
CA ILE A 73 1.41 -8.40 20.00
C ILE A 73 0.25 -9.14 20.67
N GLU A 74 0.16 -8.99 21.99
CA GLU A 74 -1.01 -9.42 22.75
C GLU A 74 -2.02 -8.27 22.88
N THR A 75 -3.31 -8.61 22.93
CA THR A 75 -4.35 -7.61 23.13
C THR A 75 -4.34 -7.12 24.59
N VAL A 76 -4.32 -5.81 24.78
CA VAL A 76 -4.27 -5.19 26.11
C VAL A 76 -5.63 -5.31 26.79
N LYS A 77 -5.80 -6.28 27.69
CA LYS A 77 -7.00 -6.52 28.52
C LYS A 77 -7.32 -5.33 29.44
N MET A 78 -8.49 -4.73 29.29
CA MET A 78 -9.11 -3.78 30.23
C MET A 78 -10.29 -4.43 30.95
N ILE A 79 -10.86 -3.73 31.95
CA ILE A 79 -11.97 -4.23 32.78
C ILE A 79 -13.19 -4.66 31.95
N THR A 80 -13.46 -3.94 30.85
CA THR A 80 -14.63 -4.18 29.99
C THR A 80 -14.30 -4.67 28.58
N TRP A 81 -13.02 -4.66 28.18
CA TRP A 81 -12.53 -5.04 26.84
C TRP A 81 -10.99 -5.05 26.81
N PRO A 82 -10.28 -5.85 25.99
CA PRO A 82 -10.68 -7.05 25.29
C PRO A 82 -11.12 -8.14 26.26
#